data_AF-A0A1F9BI05-F1
#
_entry.id   AF-A0A1F9BI05-F1
#
_cell.length_a   1.000
_cell.length_b   1.000
_cell.length_c   1.000
_cell.angle_alpha   90.00
_cell.angle_beta   90.00
_cell.angle_gamma   90.00
#
_symmetry.space_group_name_H-M   'P 1'
#
loop_
_entity.id
_entity.type
_entity.pdbx_description
1 polymer ?
#
loop_
_entity_poly.entity_id
_entity_poly.type
_entity_poly.pdbx_seq_one_letter_code
_entity_poly.pdbx_strand_id
1 'polypeptide(L)'
;MVIRKIIILLSIFGLFCFDPFLSVAEERPFSLNFWPFFQYFSDPIEGTKEIEGLGPFFLWKKDPQGNQWGIRPLLYWTEDEKESLRRLEVVYPLGKYQVKDGDKKGYFALLSLFREENFDGKKKWDFQFFPFFIGETEEGKEYFGLFPLYGFLLNRYGKEEIRFYFWPIYSRSMSEDIHTTNLFWPFFSFTDGEKKKGFRFWPIYGRRETFEISKSEFFLWPVFLKQTTGMDTDDPVEERMIFPFYLSKESKHFETKTFLWPFFSYARDRLTGFEQLDLPWPVFQSLKGEKILGIKFFPFYGYKEKEGDLKRIFVLYPLYQWEEDQMRETEERSHRILLLIRIRSGEDRQGVKKESSIRIWPFFDYERGSTGHTTFSFLYLFPFKDEGFERNLFPLFRVFRWEKDPQKGKETDFLWGFYKRIEREGLDFWKVAHLIGVKRGEGWKTVSLLKGLVRYQSNRENADLRVFYLPFHIRWSHQRDNHSKLIQKEFADGGQEDRYIGDRFVSSGEGSYQF
;
A
#
# COMPACT_ATOMS: atom_id res chain seq x y z
N MET A 1 14.41 37.85 -18.41
CA MET A 1 13.25 37.35 -19.20
C MET A 1 12.60 36.08 -18.62
N VAL A 2 13.33 35.25 -17.86
CA VAL A 2 12.82 34.00 -17.23
C VAL A 2 11.89 34.26 -16.03
N ILE A 3 12.19 35.27 -15.20
CA ILE A 3 11.40 35.61 -14.00
C ILE A 3 9.98 36.09 -14.36
N ARG A 4 9.80 36.80 -15.48
CA ARG A 4 8.47 37.22 -15.97
C ARG A 4 7.61 36.04 -16.45
N LYS A 5 8.20 34.97 -16.99
CA LYS A 5 7.46 33.77 -17.42
C LYS A 5 6.99 32.93 -16.23
N ILE A 6 7.80 32.85 -15.16
CA ILE A 6 7.45 32.15 -13.92
C ILE A 6 6.32 32.88 -13.18
N ILE A 7 6.35 34.22 -13.16
CA ILE A 7 5.27 35.02 -12.57
C ILE A 7 3.96 34.86 -13.35
N ILE A 8 4.00 34.80 -14.69
CA ILE A 8 2.79 34.55 -15.50
C ILE A 8 2.25 33.12 -15.27
N LEU A 9 3.12 32.11 -15.13
CA LEU A 9 2.68 30.75 -14.78
C LEU A 9 2.08 30.67 -13.37
N LEU A 10 2.66 31.38 -12.40
CA LEU A 10 2.14 31.50 -11.02
C LEU A 10 0.85 32.34 -10.96
N SER A 11 0.67 33.34 -11.82
CA SER A 11 -0.57 34.10 -11.93
C SER A 11 -1.69 33.30 -12.58
N ILE A 12 -1.37 32.45 -13.57
CA ILE A 12 -2.33 31.48 -14.12
C ILE A 12 -2.68 30.44 -13.05
N PHE A 13 -1.70 29.93 -12.29
CA PHE A 13 -1.92 28.99 -11.19
C PHE A 13 -2.73 29.62 -10.04
N GLY A 14 -2.47 30.90 -9.72
CA GLY A 14 -3.24 31.67 -8.74
C GLY A 14 -4.69 31.94 -9.18
N LEU A 15 -4.92 32.15 -10.48
CA LEU A 15 -6.27 32.22 -11.06
C LEU A 15 -7.01 30.88 -11.05
N PHE A 16 -6.30 29.75 -10.96
CA PHE A 16 -6.89 28.41 -10.74
C PHE A 16 -7.10 28.07 -9.25
N CYS A 17 -6.54 28.86 -8.32
CA CYS A 17 -6.73 28.72 -6.87
C CYS A 17 -7.86 29.59 -6.30
N PHE A 18 -8.38 30.57 -7.06
CA PHE A 18 -9.63 31.25 -6.71
C PHE A 18 -10.80 30.36 -7.10
N ASP A 19 -11.77 30.22 -6.19
CA ASP A 19 -12.98 29.38 -6.31
C ASP A 19 -13.44 29.18 -7.76
N PRO A 20 -13.64 27.93 -8.22
CA PRO A 20 -14.18 27.71 -9.54
C PRO A 20 -15.58 28.35 -9.57
N PHE A 21 -15.70 29.41 -10.37
CA PHE A 21 -16.91 30.17 -10.67
C PHE A 21 -18.00 29.34 -11.39
N LEU A 22 -17.98 28.02 -11.22
CA LEU A 22 -18.98 27.05 -11.64
C LEU A 22 -19.66 26.47 -10.41
N SER A 23 -20.26 27.33 -9.59
CA SER A 23 -21.33 26.91 -8.69
C SER A 23 -22.60 26.75 -9.51
N VAL A 24 -22.58 25.80 -10.45
CA VAL A 24 -23.81 25.21 -10.95
C VAL A 24 -24.12 24.14 -9.92
N ALA A 25 -25.21 24.33 -9.17
CA ALA A 25 -25.82 23.27 -8.39
C ALA A 25 -26.33 22.21 -9.38
N GLU A 26 -25.44 21.39 -9.91
CA GLU A 26 -25.82 20.25 -10.72
C GLU A 26 -26.24 19.14 -9.78
N GLU A 27 -27.46 18.64 -9.92
CA GLU A 27 -27.92 17.41 -9.24
C GLU A 27 -27.21 16.15 -9.78
N ARG A 28 -26.29 16.29 -10.74
CA ARG A 28 -25.69 15.20 -11.52
C ARG A 28 -24.17 15.32 -11.58
N PRO A 29 -23.46 14.19 -11.80
CA PRO A 29 -22.02 14.21 -12.00
C PRO A 29 -21.60 15.08 -13.19
N PHE A 30 -20.77 16.08 -12.91
CA PHE A 30 -20.16 16.94 -13.91
C PHE A 30 -18.73 16.48 -14.19
N SER A 31 -18.32 16.50 -15.46
CA SER A 31 -16.90 16.33 -15.76
C SER A 31 -16.46 17.10 -16.99
N LEU A 32 -15.30 17.74 -16.85
CA LEU A 32 -14.57 18.44 -17.90
C LEU A 32 -13.22 17.74 -18.07
N ASN A 33 -12.75 17.60 -19.31
CA ASN A 33 -11.53 16.81 -19.56
C ASN A 33 -10.82 17.30 -20.83
N PHE A 34 -9.84 18.17 -20.64
CA PHE A 34 -8.88 18.59 -21.65
C PHE A 34 -7.59 17.80 -21.49
N TRP A 35 -7.67 16.49 -21.67
CA TRP A 35 -6.50 15.63 -21.63
C TRP A 35 -5.42 16.07 -22.64
N PRO A 36 -4.12 16.02 -22.27
CA PRO A 36 -3.59 15.64 -20.96
C PRO A 36 -3.55 16.80 -19.95
N PHE A 37 -3.86 18.02 -20.36
CA PHE A 37 -3.56 19.22 -19.58
C PHE A 37 -4.42 19.42 -18.33
N PHE A 38 -5.72 19.13 -18.40
CA PHE A 38 -6.65 19.45 -17.32
C PHE A 38 -7.86 18.54 -17.29
N GLN A 39 -8.28 18.07 -16.12
CA GLN A 39 -9.52 17.36 -15.90
C GLN A 39 -10.17 17.86 -14.62
N TYR A 40 -11.49 17.98 -14.64
CA TYR A 40 -12.30 18.27 -13.48
C TYR A 40 -13.43 17.26 -13.40
N PHE A 41 -13.63 16.70 -12.23
CA PHE A 41 -14.72 15.79 -11.92
C PHE A 41 -15.38 16.26 -10.63
N SER A 42 -16.70 16.37 -10.64
CA SER A 42 -17.49 16.71 -9.46
C SER A 42 -18.64 15.73 -9.38
N ASP A 43 -18.72 15.03 -8.25
CA ASP A 43 -19.80 14.13 -7.91
C ASP A 43 -20.55 14.67 -6.69
N PRO A 44 -21.73 15.31 -6.91
CA PRO A 44 -22.55 15.83 -5.82
C PRO A 44 -23.05 14.75 -4.85
N ILE A 45 -23.24 13.51 -5.31
CA ILE A 45 -23.78 12.42 -4.49
C ILE A 45 -22.76 11.97 -3.45
N GLU A 46 -21.50 11.83 -3.87
CA GLU A 46 -20.39 11.43 -3.00
C GLU A 46 -19.72 12.63 -2.30
N GLY A 47 -20.14 13.86 -2.61
CA GLY A 47 -19.49 15.08 -2.12
C GLY A 47 -18.03 15.20 -2.58
N THR A 48 -17.66 14.53 -3.67
CA THR A 48 -16.29 14.41 -4.15
C THR A 48 -16.02 15.40 -5.27
N LYS A 49 -14.93 16.16 -5.16
CA LYS A 49 -14.42 17.04 -6.23
C LYS A 49 -12.97 16.71 -6.50
N GLU A 50 -12.63 16.53 -7.76
CA GLU A 50 -11.29 16.13 -8.19
C GLU A 50 -10.85 16.96 -9.39
N ILE A 51 -9.63 17.47 -9.33
CA ILE A 51 -8.93 18.16 -10.40
C ILE A 51 -7.63 17.41 -10.66
N GLU A 52 -7.40 17.03 -11.91
CA GLU A 52 -6.13 16.46 -12.37
C GLU A 52 -5.53 17.32 -13.48
N GLY A 53 -4.20 17.42 -13.53
CA GLY A 53 -3.51 18.26 -14.50
C GLY A 53 -2.21 17.64 -15.00
N LEU A 54 -1.94 17.88 -16.30
CA LEU A 54 -0.80 17.31 -17.03
C LEU A 54 -0.71 15.79 -16.86
N GLY A 55 -1.83 15.09 -16.94
CA GLY A 55 -1.97 13.67 -16.61
C GLY A 55 -2.02 13.48 -15.10
N PRO A 56 -1.18 12.60 -14.50
CA PRO A 56 -1.22 12.30 -13.07
C PRO A 56 -0.35 13.23 -12.21
N PHE A 57 0.37 14.18 -12.81
CA PHE A 57 1.36 15.01 -12.11
C PHE A 57 0.73 15.97 -11.12
N PHE A 58 -0.38 16.62 -11.48
CA PHE A 58 -1.10 17.51 -10.56
C PHE A 58 -2.40 16.84 -10.12
N LEU A 59 -2.64 16.79 -8.81
CA LEU A 59 -3.92 16.38 -8.23
C LEU A 59 -4.37 17.41 -7.21
N TRP A 60 -5.66 17.69 -7.20
CA TRP A 60 -6.38 18.23 -6.06
C TRP A 60 -7.67 17.44 -5.90
N LYS A 61 -7.94 16.92 -4.71
CA LYS A 61 -9.11 16.09 -4.41
C LYS A 61 -9.69 16.50 -3.07
N LYS A 62 -10.99 16.76 -3.05
CA LYS A 62 -11.75 17.04 -1.83
C LYS A 62 -12.86 16.00 -1.70
N ASP A 63 -12.80 15.24 -0.61
CA ASP A 63 -13.76 14.21 -0.24
C ASP A 63 -14.40 14.59 1.10
N PRO A 64 -15.51 13.93 1.52
CA PRO A 64 -16.09 14.15 2.85
C PRO A 64 -15.14 13.84 4.02
N GLN A 65 -14.08 13.05 3.78
CA GLN A 65 -13.07 12.72 4.79
C GLN A 65 -11.98 13.80 4.93
N GLY A 66 -11.79 14.65 3.92
CA GLY A 66 -10.79 15.70 3.94
C GLY A 66 -10.28 16.11 2.56
N ASN A 67 -9.10 16.74 2.53
CA ASN A 67 -8.54 17.39 1.36
C ASN A 67 -7.15 16.85 1.03
N GLN A 68 -6.88 16.63 -0.24
CA GLN A 68 -5.61 16.10 -0.73
C GLN A 68 -5.17 16.89 -1.95
N TRP A 69 -3.88 17.16 -2.06
CA TRP A 69 -3.32 17.73 -3.29
C TRP A 69 -1.88 17.31 -3.47
N GLY A 70 -1.39 17.30 -4.70
CA GLY A 70 -0.03 16.89 -4.96
C GLY A 70 0.50 17.35 -6.31
N ILE A 71 1.82 17.51 -6.33
CA ILE A 71 2.66 17.67 -7.52
C ILE A 71 3.54 16.43 -7.56
N ARG A 72 3.03 15.34 -8.10
CA ARG A 72 3.70 14.04 -8.11
C ARG A 72 4.93 14.05 -9.03
N PRO A 73 6.03 13.36 -8.67
CA PRO A 73 6.28 12.67 -7.40
C PRO A 73 6.92 13.57 -6.32
N LEU A 74 6.94 14.89 -6.51
CA LEU A 74 7.72 15.83 -5.73
C LEU A 74 7.07 16.18 -4.38
N LEU A 75 5.77 16.43 -4.36
CA LEU A 75 5.04 16.87 -3.17
C LEU A 75 3.65 16.25 -3.13
N TYR A 76 3.21 15.79 -1.96
CA TYR A 76 1.84 15.35 -1.73
C TYR A 76 1.37 15.74 -0.33
N TRP A 77 0.27 16.48 -0.25
CA TRP A 77 -0.40 16.88 0.97
C TRP A 77 -1.67 16.05 1.17
N THR A 78 -1.91 15.62 2.40
CA THR A 78 -3.11 14.91 2.82
C THR A 78 -3.59 15.52 4.13
N GLU A 79 -4.86 15.88 4.17
CA GLU A 79 -5.57 16.27 5.37
C GLU A 79 -6.80 15.37 5.49
N ASP A 80 -6.89 14.66 6.61
CA ASP A 80 -8.00 13.80 6.97
C ASP A 80 -8.56 14.31 8.30
N GLU A 81 -9.80 14.78 8.28
CA GLU A 81 -10.48 15.36 9.43
C GLU A 81 -10.91 14.29 10.43
N LYS A 82 -11.26 13.09 9.95
CA LYS A 82 -11.75 12.00 10.79
C LYS A 82 -10.64 11.40 11.64
N GLU A 83 -9.44 11.27 11.06
CA GLU A 83 -8.25 10.79 11.78
C GLU A 83 -7.39 11.91 12.39
N SER A 84 -7.83 13.17 12.32
CA SER A 84 -7.03 14.34 12.75
C SER A 84 -5.60 14.30 12.21
N LEU A 85 -5.46 13.89 10.94
CA LEU A 85 -4.20 13.59 10.29
C LEU A 85 -3.89 14.65 9.24
N ARG A 86 -2.74 15.30 9.36
CA ARG A 86 -2.15 16.16 8.32
C ARG A 86 -0.80 15.59 7.92
N ARG A 87 -0.54 15.44 6.63
CA ARG A 87 0.67 14.80 6.12
C ARG A 87 1.17 15.52 4.88
N LEU A 88 2.45 15.84 4.87
CA LEU A 88 3.21 16.31 3.72
C LEU A 88 4.27 15.27 3.37
N GLU A 89 4.27 14.78 2.14
CA GLU A 89 5.27 13.89 1.59
C GLU A 89 6.10 14.68 0.57
N VAL A 90 7.43 14.58 0.63
CA VAL A 90 8.37 15.29 -0.24
C VAL A 90 9.29 14.27 -0.90
N VAL A 91 9.21 14.12 -2.22
CA VAL A 91 9.97 13.14 -3.01
C VAL A 91 9.93 11.76 -2.33
N TYR A 92 8.73 11.26 -2.07
CA TYR A 92 8.53 10.05 -1.25
C TYR A 92 9.37 8.86 -1.79
N PRO A 93 10.10 8.12 -0.93
CA PRO A 93 10.03 8.13 0.53
C PRO A 93 11.06 9.06 1.20
N LEU A 94 11.72 9.97 0.49
CA LEU A 94 12.84 10.74 1.04
C LEU A 94 12.43 11.71 2.15
N GLY A 95 11.29 12.39 2.02
CA GLY A 95 10.80 13.33 3.02
C GLY A 95 9.36 13.05 3.40
N LYS A 96 9.06 13.15 4.69
CA LYS A 96 7.69 13.08 5.20
C LYS A 96 7.59 13.94 6.46
N TYR A 97 6.52 14.71 6.55
CA TYR A 97 6.10 15.41 7.75
C TYR A 97 4.65 15.05 8.03
N GLN A 98 4.32 14.73 9.27
CA GLN A 98 3.02 14.23 9.66
C GLN A 98 2.64 14.81 11.01
N VAL A 99 1.41 15.28 11.14
CA VAL A 99 0.76 15.62 12.39
C VAL A 99 -0.42 14.68 12.56
N LYS A 100 -0.50 13.95 13.66
CA LYS A 100 -1.63 13.06 13.97
C LYS A 100 -1.95 13.18 15.45
N ASP A 101 -3.21 13.48 15.78
CA ASP A 101 -3.68 13.62 17.18
C ASP A 101 -2.85 14.61 18.02
N GLY A 102 -2.26 15.63 17.38
CA GLY A 102 -1.39 16.62 18.02
C GLY A 102 0.11 16.28 18.02
N ASP A 103 0.48 15.02 17.81
CA ASP A 103 1.88 14.59 17.67
C ASP A 103 2.41 14.97 16.29
N LYS A 104 3.63 15.51 16.22
CA LYS A 104 4.30 15.87 14.97
C LYS A 104 5.52 14.98 14.75
N LYS A 105 5.64 14.41 13.56
CA LYS A 105 6.73 13.52 13.18
C LYS A 105 7.20 13.88 11.78
N GLY A 106 8.49 14.12 11.62
CA GLY A 106 9.10 14.53 10.37
C GLY A 106 10.41 13.81 10.12
N TYR A 107 10.73 13.57 8.86
CA TYR A 107 12.05 13.14 8.45
C TYR A 107 12.38 13.64 7.05
N PHE A 108 13.67 13.83 6.78
CA PHE A 108 14.20 14.10 5.46
C PHE A 108 15.53 13.36 5.26
N ALA A 109 15.51 12.42 4.32
CA ALA A 109 16.60 11.65 3.73
C ALA A 109 17.72 11.26 4.71
N LEU A 110 17.47 10.27 5.60
CA LEU A 110 18.40 9.66 6.60
C LEU A 110 19.19 10.62 7.52
N LEU A 111 19.15 11.92 7.26
CA LEU A 111 19.98 12.94 7.86
C LEU A 111 19.17 13.71 8.89
N SER A 112 17.92 14.05 8.60
CA SER A 112 17.05 14.79 9.49
C SER A 112 15.88 13.95 10.02
N LEU A 113 15.70 13.97 11.34
CA LEU A 113 14.55 13.44 12.05
C LEU A 113 14.03 14.52 12.99
N PHE A 114 12.72 14.70 13.02
CA PHE A 114 12.03 15.59 13.94
C PHE A 114 10.84 14.85 14.55
N ARG A 115 10.65 15.01 15.85
CA ARG A 115 9.52 14.42 16.56
C ARG A 115 9.11 15.34 17.71
N GLU A 116 7.82 15.52 17.86
CA GLU A 116 7.17 16.27 18.92
C GLU A 116 5.97 15.42 19.37
N GLU A 117 5.96 15.01 20.63
CA GLU A 117 4.92 14.16 21.21
C GLU A 117 4.36 14.84 22.47
N ASN A 118 3.03 14.79 22.64
CA ASN A 118 2.36 15.36 23.82
C ASN A 118 1.84 14.24 24.71
N PHE A 119 2.29 14.20 25.96
CA PHE A 119 1.89 13.23 26.98
C PHE A 119 1.24 13.95 28.15
N ASP A 120 -0.10 13.89 28.27
CA ASP A 120 -0.86 14.38 29.43
C ASP A 120 -0.46 15.81 29.87
N GLY A 121 -0.36 16.73 28.90
CA GLY A 121 0.05 18.12 29.11
C GLY A 121 1.57 18.37 29.16
N LYS A 122 2.41 17.33 29.18
CA LYS A 122 3.87 17.42 29.06
C LYS A 122 4.30 17.26 27.61
N LYS A 123 5.20 18.14 27.17
CA LYS A 123 5.69 18.16 25.79
C LYS A 123 7.08 17.53 25.72
N LYS A 124 7.27 16.61 24.78
CA LYS A 124 8.56 16.03 24.44
C LYS A 124 8.87 16.37 23.00
N TRP A 125 10.09 16.82 22.72
CA TRP A 125 10.49 17.06 21.35
C TRP A 125 11.93 16.68 21.12
N ASP A 126 12.24 16.33 19.88
CA ASP A 126 13.57 16.02 19.47
C ASP A 126 13.81 16.34 18.00
N PHE A 127 15.02 16.80 17.73
CA PHE A 127 15.52 17.10 16.41
C PHE A 127 16.90 16.48 16.26
N GLN A 128 17.09 15.72 15.20
CA GLN A 128 18.37 15.12 14.83
C GLN A 128 18.66 15.56 13.41
N PHE A 129 19.85 16.11 13.18
CA PHE A 129 20.38 16.39 11.86
C PHE A 129 21.84 15.95 11.84
N PHE A 130 22.11 14.71 11.40
CA PHE A 130 23.44 14.10 11.57
C PHE A 130 24.54 15.03 11.02
N PRO A 131 25.57 15.38 11.84
CA PRO A 131 25.91 14.79 13.14
C PRO A 131 25.32 15.47 14.40
N PHE A 132 24.53 16.53 14.26
CA PHE A 132 23.93 17.29 15.35
C PHE A 132 22.63 16.65 15.86
N PHE A 133 22.35 16.81 17.16
CA PHE A 133 21.05 16.49 17.75
C PHE A 133 20.75 17.36 18.96
N ILE A 134 19.48 17.61 19.20
CA ILE A 134 18.94 18.37 20.33
C ILE A 134 17.55 17.86 20.67
N GLY A 135 17.15 17.95 21.93
CA GLY A 135 15.79 17.66 22.32
C GLY A 135 15.53 17.86 23.80
N GLU A 136 14.31 17.58 24.19
CA GLU A 136 13.78 17.75 25.53
C GLU A 136 12.96 16.52 25.90
N THR A 137 13.16 16.06 27.13
CA THR A 137 12.42 14.93 27.71
C THR A 137 11.05 15.37 28.23
N GLU A 138 10.19 14.42 28.56
CA GLU A 138 8.88 14.68 29.19
C GLU A 138 9.01 15.41 30.55
N GLU A 139 10.16 15.31 31.20
CA GLU A 139 10.47 16.01 32.46
C GLU A 139 10.99 17.45 32.26
N GLY A 140 11.07 17.93 31.02
CA GLY A 140 11.62 19.24 30.69
C GLY A 140 13.15 19.31 30.72
N LYS A 141 13.84 18.15 30.79
CA LYS A 141 15.30 18.11 30.74
C LYS A 141 15.77 18.14 29.30
N GLU A 142 16.57 19.15 28.97
CA GLU A 142 17.19 19.34 27.67
C GLU A 142 18.45 18.48 27.51
N TYR A 143 18.71 18.06 26.27
CA TYR A 143 19.92 17.33 25.90
C TYR A 143 20.33 17.70 24.47
N PHE A 144 21.63 17.64 24.17
CA PHE A 144 22.16 18.01 22.86
C PHE A 144 23.53 17.36 22.59
N GLY A 145 23.94 17.38 21.34
CA GLY A 145 25.28 16.94 20.96
C GLY A 145 25.63 17.17 19.51
N LEU A 146 26.92 17.04 19.24
CA LEU A 146 27.55 17.08 17.94
C LEU A 146 28.46 15.86 17.82
N PHE A 147 27.98 14.82 17.14
CA PHE A 147 28.74 13.59 16.97
C PHE A 147 29.94 13.79 16.03
N PRO A 148 31.12 13.20 16.29
CA PRO A 148 31.48 12.42 17.47
C PRO A 148 32.09 13.24 18.62
N LEU A 149 32.14 14.57 18.52
CA LEU A 149 32.91 15.43 19.44
C LEU A 149 32.36 15.44 20.87
N TYR A 150 31.05 15.65 21.03
CA TYR A 150 30.40 15.69 22.32
C TYR A 150 28.94 15.32 22.18
N GLY A 151 28.37 14.68 23.19
CA GLY A 151 26.94 14.56 23.25
C GLY A 151 26.46 14.13 24.61
N PHE A 152 25.32 14.70 24.98
CA PHE A 152 24.53 14.35 26.14
C PHE A 152 23.15 13.96 25.63
N LEU A 153 22.68 12.77 25.97
CA LEU A 153 21.40 12.22 25.56
C LEU A 153 20.66 11.73 26.81
N LEU A 154 19.36 11.97 26.87
CA LEU A 154 18.50 11.54 27.96
C LEU A 154 17.34 10.68 27.45
N ASN A 155 17.04 9.58 28.12
CA ASN A 155 15.95 8.65 27.78
C ASN A 155 15.99 8.20 26.30
N ARG A 156 17.18 7.85 25.80
CA ARG A 156 17.43 7.42 24.42
C ARG A 156 18.15 6.07 24.38
N TYR A 157 17.88 5.30 23.33
CA TYR A 157 18.53 4.00 23.09
C TYR A 157 18.41 3.02 24.27
N GLY A 158 17.31 3.09 25.03
CA GLY A 158 17.10 2.28 26.24
C GLY A 158 18.03 2.64 27.39
N LYS A 159 18.54 3.88 27.42
CA LYS A 159 19.37 4.44 28.50
C LYS A 159 18.75 5.71 29.03
N GLU A 160 18.84 5.90 30.34
CA GLU A 160 18.40 7.12 31.02
C GLU A 160 19.33 8.28 30.68
N GLU A 161 20.63 8.02 30.68
CA GLU A 161 21.65 9.01 30.37
C GLU A 161 22.75 8.39 29.48
N ILE A 162 23.19 9.12 28.45
CA ILE A 162 24.40 8.82 27.69
C ILE A 162 25.21 10.10 27.53
N ARG A 163 26.49 10.06 27.88
CA ARG A 163 27.49 11.09 27.62
C ARG A 163 28.60 10.53 26.75
N PHE A 164 29.11 11.29 25.80
CA PHE A 164 30.34 10.96 25.11
C PHE A 164 31.20 12.18 24.85
N TYR A 165 32.51 11.96 24.80
CA TYR A 165 33.52 12.97 24.47
C TYR A 165 34.48 12.34 23.47
N PHE A 166 34.63 12.97 22.31
CA PHE A 166 35.45 12.51 21.19
C PHE A 166 35.26 11.02 20.90
N TRP A 167 34.01 10.61 20.68
CA TRP A 167 33.69 9.23 20.38
C TRP A 167 34.58 8.72 19.22
N PRO A 168 35.21 7.54 19.33
CA PRO A 168 34.97 6.49 20.34
C PRO A 168 35.84 6.56 21.61
N ILE A 169 36.60 7.63 21.86
CA ILE A 169 37.59 7.71 22.96
C ILE A 169 36.93 7.54 24.33
N TYR A 170 35.83 8.25 24.60
CA TYR A 170 35.11 8.13 25.87
C TYR A 170 33.61 8.14 25.65
N SER A 171 32.91 7.22 26.31
CA SER A 171 31.46 7.32 26.51
C SER A 171 31.05 6.73 27.86
N ARG A 172 30.01 7.29 28.46
CA ARG A 172 29.38 6.81 29.69
C ARG A 172 27.88 6.69 29.46
N SER A 173 27.26 5.64 29.96
CA SER A 173 25.81 5.46 29.93
C SER A 173 25.27 4.97 31.27
N MET A 174 24.03 5.29 31.58
CA MET A 174 23.31 4.91 32.80
C MET A 174 21.95 4.29 32.48
N SER A 175 21.57 3.27 33.24
CA SER A 175 20.28 2.57 33.16
C SER A 175 20.04 1.85 34.47
N GLU A 176 18.94 2.15 35.18
CA GLU A 176 18.58 1.50 36.44
C GLU A 176 19.76 1.40 37.43
N ASP A 177 20.44 2.53 37.69
CA ASP A 177 21.63 2.63 38.56
C ASP A 177 22.87 1.84 38.12
N ILE A 178 22.86 1.30 36.89
CA ILE A 178 24.02 0.62 36.29
C ILE A 178 24.77 1.62 35.41
N HIS A 179 25.98 1.98 35.83
CA HIS A 179 26.88 2.82 35.07
C HIS A 179 27.77 1.96 34.17
N THR A 180 27.88 2.33 32.90
CA THR A 180 28.82 1.73 31.96
C THR A 180 29.70 2.79 31.34
N THR A 181 31.01 2.67 31.50
CA THR A 181 32.02 3.56 30.91
C THR A 181 32.79 2.80 29.84
N ASN A 182 32.86 3.34 28.62
CA ASN A 182 33.72 2.82 27.55
C ASN A 182 34.89 3.75 27.33
N LEU A 183 36.08 3.16 27.16
CA LEU A 183 37.30 3.85 26.72
C LEU A 183 37.74 3.23 25.40
N PHE A 184 38.00 4.06 24.39
CA PHE A 184 38.33 3.63 23.02
C PHE A 184 37.38 2.52 22.55
N TRP A 185 36.08 2.83 22.50
CA TRP A 185 35.08 1.87 22.09
C TRP A 185 35.46 1.24 20.73
N PRO A 186 35.39 -0.10 20.58
CA PRO A 186 34.78 -1.07 21.50
C PRO A 186 35.76 -1.72 22.50
N PHE A 187 37.04 -1.36 22.50
CA PHE A 187 38.13 -2.11 23.16
C PHE A 187 37.95 -2.22 24.68
N PHE A 188 37.72 -1.10 25.39
CA PHE A 188 37.56 -1.13 26.84
C PHE A 188 36.15 -0.73 27.27
N SER A 189 35.56 -1.50 28.18
CA SER A 189 34.28 -1.19 28.81
C SER A 189 34.28 -1.65 30.25
N PHE A 190 33.75 -0.82 31.15
CA PHE A 190 33.63 -1.10 32.57
C PHE A 190 32.18 -0.85 32.98
N THR A 191 31.57 -1.82 33.63
CA THR A 191 30.19 -1.73 34.12
C THR A 191 30.20 -1.92 35.62
N ASP A 192 29.59 -0.99 36.34
CA ASP A 192 29.43 -1.03 37.78
C ASP A 192 28.03 -0.55 38.18
N GLY A 193 27.43 -1.24 39.14
CA GLY A 193 26.09 -0.98 39.64
C GLY A 193 25.73 -2.03 40.70
N GLU A 194 24.70 -1.76 41.49
CA GLU A 194 24.31 -2.64 42.61
C GLU A 194 23.96 -4.06 42.15
N LYS A 195 23.31 -4.17 40.99
CA LYS A 195 22.83 -5.45 40.43
C LYS A 195 23.76 -6.05 39.38
N LYS A 196 24.74 -5.29 38.87
CA LYS A 196 25.52 -5.70 37.70
C LYS A 196 26.93 -5.15 37.70
N LYS A 197 27.90 -6.02 37.45
CA LYS A 197 29.31 -5.68 37.31
C LYS A 197 29.93 -6.34 36.09
N GLY A 198 30.97 -5.73 35.54
CA GLY A 198 31.69 -6.33 34.43
C GLY A 198 32.80 -5.48 33.89
N PHE A 199 33.67 -6.12 33.12
CA PHE A 199 34.70 -5.44 32.34
C PHE A 199 34.88 -6.16 31.01
N ARG A 200 35.34 -5.40 30.02
CA ARG A 200 35.60 -5.89 28.68
C ARG A 200 36.90 -5.30 28.17
N PHE A 201 37.80 -6.17 27.74
CA PHE A 201 38.96 -5.86 26.92
C PHE A 201 38.83 -6.63 25.59
N TRP A 202 37.99 -6.11 24.71
CA TRP A 202 37.73 -6.72 23.41
C TRP A 202 38.97 -6.57 22.51
N PRO A 203 39.34 -7.57 21.70
CA PRO A 203 38.71 -8.89 21.56
C PRO A 203 39.26 -9.96 22.51
N ILE A 204 40.18 -9.65 23.41
CA ILE A 204 40.95 -10.66 24.17
C ILE A 204 40.13 -11.32 25.27
N TYR A 205 39.47 -10.54 26.13
CA TYR A 205 38.72 -11.09 27.25
C TYR A 205 37.63 -10.13 27.71
N GLY A 206 36.53 -10.68 28.23
CA GLY A 206 35.56 -9.87 28.95
C GLY A 206 34.73 -10.76 29.86
N ARG A 207 34.29 -10.19 30.98
CA ARG A 207 33.42 -10.83 31.95
C ARG A 207 32.33 -9.86 32.39
N ARG A 208 31.10 -10.35 32.42
CA ARG A 208 29.93 -9.62 32.89
C ARG A 208 29.11 -10.53 33.79
N GLU A 209 28.65 -9.96 34.89
CA GLU A 209 27.90 -10.66 35.92
C GLU A 209 26.75 -9.76 36.37
N THR A 210 25.54 -10.27 36.25
CA THR A 210 24.36 -9.73 36.93
C THR A 210 24.13 -10.62 38.13
N PHE A 211 24.15 -10.06 39.33
CA PHE A 211 24.09 -10.83 40.57
C PHE A 211 22.89 -11.79 40.55
N GLU A 212 23.18 -13.06 40.86
CA GLU A 212 22.22 -14.18 40.92
C GLU A 212 21.48 -14.53 39.61
N ILE A 213 21.51 -13.69 38.58
CA ILE A 213 20.71 -13.88 37.36
C ILE A 213 21.53 -14.44 36.20
N SER A 214 22.70 -13.85 35.92
CA SER A 214 23.48 -14.26 34.74
C SER A 214 24.97 -13.97 34.86
N LYS A 215 25.78 -14.83 34.25
CA LYS A 215 27.22 -14.68 34.11
C LYS A 215 27.63 -14.96 32.66
N SER A 216 28.47 -14.11 32.09
CA SER A 216 28.94 -14.23 30.71
C SER A 216 30.42 -13.88 30.65
N GLU A 217 31.20 -14.73 30.00
CA GLU A 217 32.63 -14.55 29.80
C GLU A 217 33.02 -14.95 28.38
N PHE A 218 34.00 -14.25 27.81
CA PHE A 218 34.57 -14.61 26.52
C PHE A 218 36.09 -14.53 26.58
N PHE A 219 36.73 -15.32 25.73
CA PHE A 219 38.17 -15.28 25.50
C PHE A 219 38.43 -15.37 23.99
N LEU A 220 39.27 -14.48 23.47
CA LEU A 220 39.58 -14.35 22.04
C LEU A 220 38.30 -14.30 21.20
N TRP A 221 37.45 -13.30 21.44
CA TRP A 221 36.20 -13.11 20.71
C TRP A 221 36.44 -13.19 19.19
N PRO A 222 35.62 -13.94 18.42
CA PRO A 222 34.41 -14.67 18.81
C PRO A 222 34.67 -16.15 19.15
N VAL A 223 35.90 -16.59 19.33
CA VAL A 223 36.26 -18.01 19.42
C VAL A 223 35.69 -18.67 20.66
N PHE A 224 36.02 -18.20 21.86
CA PHE A 224 35.53 -18.80 23.10
C PHE A 224 34.52 -17.91 23.79
N LEU A 225 33.33 -18.47 24.07
CA LEU A 225 32.32 -17.81 24.91
C LEU A 225 31.70 -18.86 25.83
N LYS A 226 31.49 -18.45 27.08
CA LYS A 226 30.75 -19.21 28.07
C LYS A 226 29.77 -18.29 28.76
N GLN A 227 28.53 -18.72 28.86
CA GLN A 227 27.48 -17.94 29.48
C GLN A 227 26.54 -18.86 30.25
N THR A 228 26.06 -18.37 31.37
CA THR A 228 25.03 -19.02 32.19
C THR A 228 23.98 -17.97 32.50
N THR A 229 22.72 -18.27 32.22
CA THR A 229 21.57 -17.36 32.44
C THR A 229 20.47 -18.07 33.22
N GLY A 230 19.65 -17.33 33.96
CA GLY A 230 18.58 -17.91 34.78
C GLY A 230 19.12 -18.64 36.00
N MET A 231 20.24 -18.18 36.56
CA MET A 231 20.84 -18.77 37.77
C MET A 231 19.95 -18.61 39.01
N ASP A 232 18.96 -17.72 38.94
CA ASP A 232 17.89 -17.45 39.91
C ASP A 232 16.67 -18.38 39.75
N THR A 233 16.70 -19.27 38.74
CA THR A 233 15.59 -20.19 38.43
C THR A 233 16.01 -21.65 38.61
N ASP A 234 15.03 -22.55 38.70
CA ASP A 234 15.26 -24.01 38.79
C ASP A 234 15.79 -24.64 37.49
N ASP A 235 15.87 -23.87 36.38
CA ASP A 235 16.39 -24.31 35.09
C ASP A 235 17.42 -23.33 34.51
N PRO A 236 18.65 -23.28 35.07
CA PRO A 236 19.71 -22.43 34.51
C PRO A 236 20.11 -22.93 33.12
N VAL A 237 20.31 -21.98 32.21
CA VAL A 237 20.70 -22.26 30.83
C VAL A 237 22.19 -22.00 30.66
N GLU A 238 22.93 -23.03 30.27
CA GLU A 238 24.36 -22.95 29.95
C GLU A 238 24.58 -22.83 28.44
N GLU A 239 25.38 -21.85 28.03
CA GLU A 239 25.81 -21.61 26.67
C GLU A 239 27.33 -21.72 26.58
N ARG A 240 27.83 -22.49 25.61
CA ARG A 240 29.26 -22.60 25.33
C ARG A 240 29.50 -22.50 23.83
N MET A 241 30.57 -21.80 23.46
CA MET A 241 30.93 -21.62 22.07
C MET A 241 32.44 -21.75 21.88
N ILE A 242 32.81 -22.49 20.85
CA ILE A 242 34.12 -22.61 20.25
C ILE A 242 33.92 -22.34 18.76
N PHE A 243 33.79 -21.07 18.38
CA PHE A 243 33.44 -20.68 17.02
C PHE A 243 34.59 -20.96 16.03
N PRO A 244 34.31 -21.44 14.80
CA PRO A 244 33.01 -21.86 14.25
C PRO A 244 32.71 -23.35 14.49
N PHE A 245 33.52 -24.06 15.27
CA PHE A 245 33.51 -25.52 15.35
C PHE A 245 32.37 -26.09 16.19
N TYR A 246 32.02 -25.45 17.31
CA TYR A 246 31.05 -25.98 18.25
C TYR A 246 30.28 -24.88 18.98
N LEU A 247 28.96 -24.96 18.99
CA LEU A 247 28.08 -24.15 19.83
C LEU A 247 27.15 -25.11 20.59
N SER A 248 26.97 -24.88 21.88
CA SER A 248 26.01 -25.60 22.70
C SER A 248 25.18 -24.64 23.54
N LYS A 249 23.92 -24.99 23.73
CA LYS A 249 23.02 -24.34 24.65
C LYS A 249 22.17 -25.41 25.33
N GLU A 250 22.30 -25.55 26.63
CA GLU A 250 21.72 -26.66 27.38
C GLU A 250 20.98 -26.13 28.61
N SER A 251 19.81 -26.71 28.87
CA SER A 251 19.03 -26.56 30.09
C SER A 251 18.38 -27.92 30.43
N LYS A 252 17.71 -28.01 31.57
CA LYS A 252 16.89 -29.15 31.97
C LYS A 252 15.82 -29.48 30.92
N HIS A 253 15.23 -28.45 30.30
CA HIS A 253 14.12 -28.58 29.38
C HIS A 253 14.52 -28.55 27.90
N PHE A 254 15.68 -28.01 27.56
CA PHE A 254 16.04 -27.81 26.15
C PHE A 254 17.54 -28.00 25.91
N GLU A 255 17.89 -28.44 24.70
CA GLU A 255 19.25 -28.69 24.27
C GLU A 255 19.43 -28.33 22.80
N THR A 256 20.42 -27.50 22.47
CA THR A 256 20.89 -27.23 21.12
C THR A 256 22.38 -27.47 21.02
N LYS A 257 22.80 -28.15 19.96
CA LYS A 257 24.20 -28.39 19.60
C LYS A 257 24.39 -28.09 18.12
N THR A 258 25.37 -27.26 17.81
CA THR A 258 25.76 -26.96 16.43
C THR A 258 27.24 -27.30 16.25
N PHE A 259 27.53 -28.08 15.22
CA PHE A 259 28.88 -28.43 14.80
C PHE A 259 29.16 -27.78 13.44
N LEU A 260 30.36 -27.21 13.29
CA LEU A 260 30.79 -26.52 12.07
C LEU A 260 29.73 -25.53 11.58
N TRP A 261 29.46 -24.51 12.39
CA TRP A 261 28.45 -23.50 12.09
C TRP A 261 28.65 -22.94 10.66
N PRO A 262 27.58 -22.80 9.84
CA PRO A 262 26.17 -23.03 10.17
C PRO A 262 25.63 -24.42 9.76
N PHE A 263 26.50 -25.38 9.41
CA PHE A 263 26.09 -26.54 8.63
C PHE A 263 25.31 -27.59 9.41
N PHE A 264 25.80 -28.02 10.58
CA PHE A 264 25.21 -29.15 11.29
C PHE A 264 24.64 -28.68 12.62
N SER A 265 23.32 -28.71 12.76
CA SER A 265 22.66 -28.27 13.97
C SER A 265 21.62 -29.28 14.42
N TYR A 266 21.52 -29.43 15.74
CA TYR A 266 20.55 -30.27 16.41
C TYR A 266 19.93 -29.48 17.54
N ALA A 267 18.61 -29.44 17.62
CA ALA A 267 17.89 -28.83 18.74
C ALA A 267 16.78 -29.77 19.20
N ARG A 268 16.59 -29.87 20.52
CA ARG A 268 15.54 -30.64 21.16
C ARG A 268 14.96 -29.85 22.32
N ASP A 269 13.64 -29.71 22.34
CA ASP A 269 12.87 -29.25 23.48
C ASP A 269 12.12 -30.44 24.09
N ARG A 270 12.41 -30.73 25.35
CA ARG A 270 11.91 -31.88 26.10
C ARG A 270 10.49 -31.65 26.63
N LEU A 271 10.04 -30.39 26.75
CA LEU A 271 8.69 -30.07 27.20
C LEU A 271 7.66 -30.22 26.08
N THR A 272 8.02 -29.81 24.86
CA THR A 272 7.12 -29.82 23.70
C THR A 272 7.36 -31.01 22.76
N GLY A 273 8.38 -31.82 23.04
CA GLY A 273 8.83 -32.90 22.15
C GLY A 273 9.36 -32.39 20.81
N PHE A 274 9.66 -31.10 20.69
CA PHE A 274 10.16 -30.51 19.45
C PHE A 274 11.61 -30.92 19.21
N GLU A 275 11.91 -31.30 17.97
CA GLU A 275 13.23 -31.68 17.49
C GLU A 275 13.49 -31.03 16.13
N GLN A 276 14.67 -30.45 15.97
CA GLN A 276 15.18 -29.92 14.72
C GLN A 276 16.54 -30.52 14.41
N LEU A 277 16.74 -30.90 13.15
CA LEU A 277 17.99 -31.45 12.64
C LEU A 277 18.33 -30.78 11.30
N ASP A 278 19.50 -30.17 11.21
CA ASP A 278 20.04 -29.50 10.03
C ASP A 278 21.31 -30.22 9.55
N LEU A 279 21.34 -30.73 8.30
CA LEU A 279 22.42 -31.61 7.82
C LEU A 279 22.64 -31.61 6.29
N PRO A 280 23.57 -30.83 5.72
CA PRO A 280 24.03 -29.52 6.14
C PRO A 280 23.00 -28.44 5.78
N TRP A 281 22.91 -27.37 6.55
CA TRP A 281 22.12 -26.20 6.19
C TRP A 281 22.76 -25.44 5.00
N PRO A 282 21.97 -24.90 4.04
CA PRO A 282 20.51 -24.93 3.94
C PRO A 282 19.96 -26.18 3.21
N VAL A 283 20.83 -27.10 2.77
CA VAL A 283 20.50 -28.24 1.90
C VAL A 283 19.44 -29.13 2.52
N PHE A 284 19.59 -29.56 3.78
CA PHE A 284 18.59 -30.40 4.44
C PHE A 284 18.25 -29.92 5.85
N GLN A 285 16.96 -29.95 6.16
CA GLN A 285 16.43 -29.66 7.49
C GLN A 285 15.20 -30.53 7.77
N SER A 286 15.11 -31.08 8.98
CA SER A 286 13.97 -31.82 9.50
C SER A 286 13.48 -31.14 10.77
N LEU A 287 12.17 -30.93 10.88
CA LEU A 287 11.46 -30.36 12.03
C LEU A 287 10.39 -31.38 12.44
N LYS A 288 10.38 -31.77 13.72
CA LYS A 288 9.39 -32.67 14.30
C LYS A 288 8.97 -32.11 15.64
N GLY A 289 7.73 -32.28 16.03
CA GLY A 289 7.19 -31.79 17.30
C GLY A 289 5.69 -31.98 17.31
N GLU A 290 5.06 -31.87 18.47
CA GLU A 290 3.62 -32.17 18.63
C GLU A 290 2.74 -31.37 17.67
N LYS A 291 3.07 -30.09 17.46
CA LYS A 291 2.29 -29.16 16.63
C LYS A 291 3.04 -28.65 15.39
N ILE A 292 4.25 -29.15 15.14
CA ILE A 292 5.10 -28.67 14.05
C ILE A 292 5.78 -29.85 13.36
N LEU A 293 5.56 -29.96 12.06
CA LEU A 293 6.23 -30.92 11.20
C LEU A 293 6.85 -30.20 10.01
N GLY A 294 8.05 -30.58 9.60
CA GLY A 294 8.67 -30.00 8.43
C GLY A 294 9.84 -30.82 7.91
N ILE A 295 10.00 -30.80 6.60
CA ILE A 295 11.16 -31.35 5.92
C ILE A 295 11.54 -30.43 4.78
N LYS A 296 12.82 -30.13 4.65
CA LYS A 296 13.34 -29.21 3.63
C LYS A 296 14.53 -29.87 2.98
N PHE A 297 14.52 -29.91 1.66
CA PHE A 297 15.62 -30.29 0.81
C PHE A 297 15.85 -29.18 -0.24
N PHE A 298 16.58 -28.13 0.15
CA PHE A 298 16.74 -26.94 -0.67
C PHE A 298 17.73 -27.19 -1.84
N PRO A 299 17.45 -26.64 -3.06
CA PRO A 299 16.30 -25.84 -3.45
C PRO A 299 15.10 -26.68 -3.97
N PHE A 300 15.18 -28.01 -3.95
CA PHE A 300 14.24 -28.86 -4.68
C PHE A 300 12.85 -28.99 -4.04
N TYR A 301 12.78 -29.11 -2.72
CA TYR A 301 11.52 -29.31 -2.02
C TYR A 301 11.58 -28.75 -0.61
N GLY A 302 10.46 -28.24 -0.11
CA GLY A 302 10.30 -28.00 1.31
C GLY A 302 8.86 -28.05 1.70
N TYR A 303 8.63 -28.55 2.91
CA TYR A 303 7.35 -28.69 3.57
C TYR A 303 7.51 -28.21 5.00
N LYS A 304 6.58 -27.39 5.47
CA LYS A 304 6.47 -27.00 6.86
C LYS A 304 5.01 -26.82 7.20
N GLU A 305 4.57 -27.42 8.28
CA GLU A 305 3.22 -27.32 8.80
C GLU A 305 3.32 -27.06 10.30
N LYS A 306 2.60 -26.05 10.75
CA LYS A 306 2.37 -25.72 12.14
C LYS A 306 0.86 -25.73 12.34
N GLU A 307 0.41 -26.66 13.16
CA GLU A 307 -1.01 -26.94 13.38
C GLU A 307 -1.76 -25.68 13.81
N GLY A 308 -2.80 -25.32 13.05
CA GLY A 308 -3.67 -24.16 13.31
C GLY A 308 -3.04 -22.79 13.07
N ASP A 309 -1.89 -22.71 12.41
CA ASP A 309 -1.18 -21.44 12.18
C ASP A 309 -0.73 -21.30 10.72
N LEU A 310 0.13 -22.21 10.25
CA LEU A 310 0.82 -22.03 8.97
C LEU A 310 1.14 -23.36 8.29
N LYS A 311 0.90 -23.43 6.98
CA LYS A 311 1.44 -24.48 6.11
C LYS A 311 2.17 -23.86 4.92
N ARG A 312 3.37 -24.36 4.61
CA ARG A 312 4.20 -23.89 3.49
C ARG A 312 4.81 -25.05 2.74
N ILE A 313 4.72 -24.99 1.43
CA ILE A 313 5.36 -25.93 0.52
C ILE A 313 6.11 -25.16 -0.54
N PHE A 314 7.30 -25.60 -0.91
CA PHE A 314 7.96 -25.14 -2.14
C PHE A 314 8.44 -26.32 -2.96
N VAL A 315 8.43 -26.15 -4.27
CA VAL A 315 8.96 -27.11 -5.24
C VAL A 315 9.86 -26.34 -6.19
N LEU A 316 11.11 -26.79 -6.32
CA LEU A 316 12.16 -26.18 -7.13
C LEU A 316 12.25 -24.67 -6.91
N TYR A 317 12.57 -24.24 -5.69
CA TYR A 317 12.70 -22.83 -5.37
C TYR A 317 13.62 -22.09 -6.37
N PRO A 318 13.21 -20.93 -6.91
CA PRO A 318 12.02 -20.16 -6.57
C PRO A 318 10.80 -20.38 -7.50
N LEU A 319 10.76 -21.47 -8.28
CA LEU A 319 9.76 -21.73 -9.31
C LEU A 319 8.34 -21.79 -8.75
N TYR A 320 8.11 -22.53 -7.66
CA TYR A 320 6.79 -22.66 -7.05
C TYR A 320 6.85 -22.65 -5.53
N GLN A 321 5.98 -21.86 -4.90
CA GLN A 321 5.73 -21.84 -3.47
C GLN A 321 4.23 -21.76 -3.23
N TRP A 322 3.78 -22.45 -2.20
CA TRP A 322 2.41 -22.43 -1.72
C TRP A 322 2.44 -22.21 -0.21
N GLU A 323 1.59 -21.32 0.26
CA GLU A 323 1.47 -20.93 1.66
C GLU A 323 -0.01 -20.88 2.03
N GLU A 324 -0.32 -21.34 3.23
CA GLU A 324 -1.64 -21.27 3.84
C GLU A 324 -1.44 -20.74 5.27
N ASP A 325 -1.99 -19.57 5.54
CA ASP A 325 -1.89 -18.86 6.81
C ASP A 325 -3.28 -18.80 7.45
N GLN A 326 -3.40 -19.28 8.69
CA GLN A 326 -4.63 -19.17 9.47
C GLN A 326 -4.60 -17.90 10.32
N MET A 327 -5.37 -16.89 9.91
CA MET A 327 -5.62 -15.70 10.74
C MET A 327 -6.84 -15.91 11.63
N ARG A 328 -7.05 -15.01 12.61
CA ARG A 328 -8.11 -15.14 13.63
C ARG A 328 -9.50 -15.40 13.02
N GLU A 329 -9.83 -14.74 11.89
CA GLU A 329 -11.14 -14.79 11.24
C GLU A 329 -11.11 -15.25 9.77
N THR A 330 -9.92 -15.46 9.20
CA THR A 330 -9.75 -15.75 7.77
C THR A 330 -8.59 -16.71 7.54
N GLU A 331 -8.80 -17.65 6.64
CA GLU A 331 -7.76 -18.53 6.10
C GLU A 331 -7.25 -17.92 4.78
N GLU A 332 -5.97 -17.59 4.71
CA GLU A 332 -5.33 -17.04 3.51
C GLU A 332 -4.49 -18.12 2.83
N ARG A 333 -4.79 -18.40 1.57
CA ARG A 333 -3.98 -19.27 0.70
C ARG A 333 -3.25 -18.43 -0.34
N SER A 334 -1.97 -18.69 -0.54
CA SER A 334 -1.09 -17.93 -1.43
C SER A 334 -0.25 -18.89 -2.28
N HIS A 335 -0.28 -18.71 -3.60
CA HIS A 335 0.62 -19.36 -4.54
C HIS A 335 1.59 -18.33 -5.10
N ARG A 336 2.87 -18.68 -5.16
CA ARG A 336 3.92 -17.85 -5.76
C ARG A 336 4.63 -18.63 -6.85
N ILE A 337 4.71 -18.05 -8.05
CA ILE A 337 5.39 -18.65 -9.20
C ILE A 337 6.51 -17.71 -9.65
N LEU A 338 7.73 -18.23 -9.80
CA LEU A 338 8.94 -17.49 -10.23
C LEU A 338 9.25 -16.22 -9.43
N LEU A 339 8.72 -16.07 -8.21
CA LEU A 339 8.68 -14.82 -7.42
C LEU A 339 7.85 -13.67 -8.02
N LEU A 340 7.56 -13.70 -9.31
CA LEU A 340 6.87 -12.64 -10.08
C LEU A 340 5.34 -12.70 -9.93
N ILE A 341 4.79 -13.91 -9.93
CA ILE A 341 3.35 -14.14 -9.87
C ILE A 341 2.98 -14.48 -8.43
N ARG A 342 1.99 -13.79 -7.88
CA ARG A 342 1.39 -14.09 -6.58
C ARG A 342 -0.13 -14.16 -6.72
N ILE A 343 -0.69 -15.31 -6.39
CA ILE A 343 -2.15 -15.55 -6.37
C ILE A 343 -2.50 -15.75 -4.91
N ARG A 344 -3.43 -14.96 -4.39
CA ARG A 344 -3.89 -15.02 -3.01
C ARG A 344 -5.40 -15.15 -2.97
N SER A 345 -5.91 -15.93 -2.04
CA SER A 345 -7.33 -16.08 -1.75
C SER A 345 -7.53 -16.18 -0.24
N GLY A 346 -8.41 -15.34 0.31
CA GLY A 346 -8.86 -15.38 1.69
C GLY A 346 -10.28 -15.93 1.79
N GLU A 347 -10.48 -16.93 2.62
CA GLU A 347 -11.77 -17.56 2.93
C GLU A 347 -12.10 -17.37 4.42
N ASP A 348 -13.37 -17.12 4.76
CA ASP A 348 -13.85 -17.16 6.15
C ASP A 348 -14.01 -18.63 6.61
N ARG A 349 -14.12 -18.88 7.91
CA ARG A 349 -14.33 -20.22 8.50
C ARG A 349 -15.60 -20.93 7.99
N GLN A 350 -16.55 -20.18 7.45
CA GLN A 350 -17.77 -20.71 6.81
C GLN A 350 -17.56 -21.09 5.33
N GLY A 351 -16.33 -21.02 4.81
CA GLY A 351 -15.99 -21.29 3.41
C GLY A 351 -16.38 -20.17 2.44
N VAL A 352 -16.79 -19.00 2.96
CA VAL A 352 -17.16 -17.85 2.13
C VAL A 352 -15.89 -17.11 1.72
N LYS A 353 -15.63 -17.07 0.41
CA LYS A 353 -14.50 -16.33 -0.17
C LYS A 353 -14.67 -14.82 0.08
N LYS A 354 -13.84 -14.27 0.96
CA LYS A 354 -13.83 -12.82 1.27
C LYS A 354 -12.90 -12.08 0.31
N GLU A 355 -11.67 -12.53 0.14
CA GLU A 355 -10.68 -11.75 -0.58
C GLU A 355 -9.98 -12.58 -1.65
N SER A 356 -9.62 -11.97 -2.77
CA SER A 356 -8.71 -12.61 -3.72
C SER A 356 -7.90 -11.58 -4.45
N SER A 357 -6.62 -11.88 -4.68
CA SER A 357 -5.76 -11.02 -5.47
C SER A 357 -4.86 -11.84 -6.37
N ILE A 358 -4.68 -11.38 -7.59
CA ILE A 358 -3.72 -11.95 -8.53
C ILE A 358 -2.77 -10.82 -8.91
N ARG A 359 -1.47 -11.05 -8.74
CA ARG A 359 -0.42 -10.12 -9.12
C ARG A 359 0.56 -10.81 -10.04
N ILE A 360 0.93 -10.15 -11.12
CA ILE A 360 1.99 -10.56 -12.04
C ILE A 360 2.90 -9.35 -12.16
N TRP A 361 3.92 -9.28 -11.31
CA TRP A 361 4.85 -8.15 -11.30
C TRP A 361 5.77 -8.20 -12.54
N PRO A 362 6.06 -7.06 -13.20
CA PRO A 362 5.60 -5.68 -12.94
C PRO A 362 4.34 -5.26 -13.73
N PHE A 363 3.55 -6.19 -14.26
CA PHE A 363 2.55 -5.91 -15.30
C PHE A 363 1.14 -5.72 -14.79
N PHE A 364 0.71 -6.48 -13.77
CA PHE A 364 -0.70 -6.60 -13.43
C PHE A 364 -0.89 -6.78 -11.93
N ASP A 365 -1.90 -6.09 -11.40
CA ASP A 365 -2.40 -6.25 -10.04
C ASP A 365 -3.94 -6.23 -10.10
N TYR A 366 -4.57 -7.31 -9.65
CA TYR A 366 -6.01 -7.44 -9.53
C TYR A 366 -6.36 -7.83 -8.11
N GLU A 367 -7.31 -7.12 -7.52
CA GLU A 367 -7.77 -7.38 -6.17
C GLU A 367 -9.29 -7.35 -6.11
N ARG A 368 -9.84 -8.22 -5.28
CA ARG A 368 -11.26 -8.27 -4.96
C ARG A 368 -11.38 -8.35 -3.45
N GLY A 369 -11.97 -7.33 -2.85
CA GLY A 369 -12.23 -7.25 -1.42
C GLY A 369 -13.51 -7.99 -1.01
N SER A 370 -13.69 -8.11 0.30
CA SER A 370 -14.83 -8.77 0.96
C SER A 370 -16.18 -8.16 0.65
N THR A 371 -16.23 -6.85 0.45
CA THR A 371 -17.44 -6.11 0.07
C THR A 371 -17.82 -6.27 -1.41
N GLY A 372 -17.03 -7.02 -2.19
CA GLY A 372 -17.20 -7.18 -3.64
C GLY A 372 -16.53 -6.08 -4.46
N HIS A 373 -15.93 -5.07 -3.81
CA HIS A 373 -15.12 -4.06 -4.47
C HIS A 373 -13.94 -4.72 -5.19
N THR A 374 -13.81 -4.46 -6.49
CA THR A 374 -12.80 -5.09 -7.34
C THR A 374 -11.97 -4.02 -8.04
N THR A 375 -10.66 -4.14 -7.99
CA THR A 375 -9.70 -3.23 -8.64
C THR A 375 -8.77 -4.01 -9.56
N PHE A 376 -8.40 -3.40 -10.67
CA PHE A 376 -7.41 -3.88 -11.62
C PHE A 376 -6.51 -2.70 -11.99
N SER A 377 -5.20 -2.92 -11.99
CA SER A 377 -4.20 -1.95 -12.45
C SER A 377 -3.21 -2.63 -13.40
N PHE A 378 -2.92 -1.97 -14.54
CA PHE A 378 -1.86 -2.35 -15.46
C PHE A 378 -0.60 -1.50 -15.22
N LEU A 379 0.58 -2.13 -15.31
CA LEU A 379 1.92 -1.61 -14.99
C LEU A 379 2.13 -1.25 -13.51
N TYR A 380 2.19 -2.30 -12.68
CA TYR A 380 2.49 -2.21 -11.26
C TYR A 380 4.01 -2.42 -10.99
N LEU A 381 4.79 -1.33 -11.03
CA LEU A 381 6.25 -1.40 -11.09
C LEU A 381 6.99 -1.91 -9.84
N PHE A 382 6.42 -1.81 -8.64
CA PHE A 382 7.09 -2.28 -7.42
C PHE A 382 6.51 -3.61 -6.92
N PRO A 383 7.33 -4.54 -6.41
CA PRO A 383 6.85 -5.86 -5.97
C PRO A 383 6.13 -5.82 -4.61
N PHE A 384 6.10 -4.67 -3.95
CA PHE A 384 5.49 -4.42 -2.65
C PHE A 384 4.43 -3.32 -2.72
N LYS A 385 3.49 -3.36 -1.76
CA LYS A 385 2.46 -2.34 -1.56
C LYS A 385 2.84 -1.48 -0.37
N ASP A 386 2.85 -0.17 -0.58
CA ASP A 386 2.98 0.82 0.47
C ASP A 386 2.16 2.06 0.06
N GLU A 387 1.40 2.60 1.00
CA GLU A 387 0.43 3.65 0.69
C GLU A 387 1.08 4.95 0.21
N GLY A 388 2.31 5.25 0.66
CA GLY A 388 3.03 6.45 0.22
C GLY A 388 3.42 6.34 -1.25
N PHE A 389 3.90 5.18 -1.68
CA PHE A 389 4.12 4.92 -3.10
C PHE A 389 2.81 4.94 -3.90
N GLU A 390 1.72 4.41 -3.34
CA GLU A 390 0.39 4.38 -3.98
C GLU A 390 -0.17 5.78 -4.26
N ARG A 391 0.16 6.75 -3.40
CA ARG A 391 -0.21 8.16 -3.58
C ARG A 391 0.73 8.92 -4.51
N ASN A 392 2.05 8.70 -4.42
CA ASN A 392 3.06 9.54 -5.08
C ASN A 392 3.55 8.99 -6.42
N LEU A 393 3.93 7.71 -6.49
CA LEU A 393 4.62 7.13 -7.66
C LEU A 393 3.70 6.29 -8.53
N PHE A 394 2.90 5.38 -7.96
CA PHE A 394 2.07 4.48 -8.76
C PHE A 394 1.12 5.18 -9.73
N PRO A 395 0.49 6.34 -9.40
CA PRO A 395 -0.34 7.05 -10.36
C PRO A 395 0.40 7.45 -11.64
N LEU A 396 1.72 7.68 -11.58
CA LEU A 396 2.55 8.02 -12.75
C LEU A 396 2.76 6.85 -13.72
N PHE A 397 2.50 5.62 -13.28
CA PHE A 397 2.74 4.40 -14.07
C PHE A 397 1.46 3.61 -14.37
N ARG A 398 0.37 3.90 -13.66
CA ARG A 398 -0.96 3.33 -13.89
C ARG A 398 -1.54 3.80 -15.22
N VAL A 399 -1.20 3.09 -16.29
CA VAL A 399 -1.72 3.36 -17.65
C VAL A 399 -3.16 2.91 -17.79
N PHE A 400 -3.59 1.89 -17.07
CA PHE A 400 -4.97 1.42 -17.07
C PHE A 400 -5.41 1.05 -15.67
N ARG A 401 -6.58 1.54 -15.28
CA ARG A 401 -7.26 1.20 -14.03
C ARG A 401 -8.70 0.82 -14.34
N TRP A 402 -9.15 -0.27 -13.75
CA TRP A 402 -10.55 -0.66 -13.76
C TRP A 402 -10.99 -0.94 -12.33
N GLU A 403 -12.13 -0.40 -11.97
CA GLU A 403 -12.69 -0.48 -10.62
C GLU A 403 -14.17 -0.81 -10.71
N LYS A 404 -14.62 -1.72 -9.86
CA LYS A 404 -16.01 -2.10 -9.76
C LYS A 404 -16.39 -2.10 -8.29
N ASP A 405 -17.26 -1.18 -7.94
CA ASP A 405 -17.86 -1.09 -6.63
C ASP A 405 -19.35 -1.51 -6.73
N PRO A 406 -19.83 -2.45 -5.92
CA PRO A 406 -21.24 -2.86 -5.94
C PRO A 406 -22.23 -1.72 -5.67
N GLN A 407 -21.85 -0.68 -4.93
CA GLN A 407 -22.70 0.46 -4.62
C GLN A 407 -22.48 1.63 -5.59
N LYS A 408 -21.23 1.87 -6.02
CA LYS A 408 -20.88 3.05 -6.84
C LYS A 408 -20.87 2.80 -8.34
N GLY A 409 -20.88 1.54 -8.77
CA GLY A 409 -20.84 1.15 -10.18
C GLY A 409 -19.44 0.77 -10.68
N LYS A 410 -19.22 0.85 -11.99
CA LYS A 410 -17.93 0.54 -12.62
C LYS A 410 -17.26 1.80 -13.12
N GLU A 411 -15.96 1.91 -12.87
CA GLU A 411 -15.11 2.97 -13.39
C GLU A 411 -13.96 2.35 -14.19
N THR A 412 -13.70 2.91 -15.37
CA THR A 412 -12.56 2.54 -16.21
C THR A 412 -11.81 3.80 -16.54
N ASP A 413 -10.50 3.80 -16.30
CA ASP A 413 -9.60 4.88 -16.65
C ASP A 413 -8.43 4.34 -17.47
N PHE A 414 -8.14 5.00 -18.59
CA PHE A 414 -7.02 4.67 -19.46
C PHE A 414 -6.24 5.93 -19.82
N LEU A 415 -4.92 5.82 -19.71
CA LEU A 415 -3.92 6.87 -19.89
C LEU A 415 -4.27 8.14 -19.12
N TRP A 416 -4.57 8.01 -17.83
CA TRP A 416 -4.90 9.14 -16.95
C TRP A 416 -6.07 9.95 -17.49
N GLY A 417 -7.19 9.29 -17.76
CA GLY A 417 -8.42 9.91 -18.25
C GLY A 417 -8.45 10.26 -19.75
N PHE A 418 -7.53 9.79 -20.59
CA PHE A 418 -7.71 9.86 -22.05
C PHE A 418 -9.01 9.15 -22.44
N TYR A 419 -9.24 7.96 -21.90
CA TYR A 419 -10.53 7.31 -21.93
C TYR A 419 -11.01 7.09 -20.50
N LYS A 420 -12.21 7.59 -20.20
CA LYS A 420 -12.84 7.38 -18.90
C LYS A 420 -14.28 6.93 -19.11
N ARG A 421 -14.68 5.84 -18.45
CA ARG A 421 -16.05 5.34 -18.44
C ARG A 421 -16.51 5.14 -17.01
N ILE A 422 -17.70 5.63 -16.70
CA ILE A 422 -18.37 5.50 -15.42
C ILE A 422 -19.76 4.93 -15.72
N GLU A 423 -20.03 3.73 -15.23
CA GLU A 423 -21.30 3.02 -15.38
C GLU A 423 -21.94 2.88 -14.00
N ARG A 424 -23.06 3.56 -13.77
CA ARG A 424 -23.85 3.53 -12.54
C ARG A 424 -25.30 3.17 -12.85
N GLU A 425 -26.08 2.85 -11.82
CA GLU A 425 -27.52 2.68 -11.97
C GLU A 425 -28.14 3.95 -12.58
N GLY A 426 -28.78 3.81 -13.74
CA GLY A 426 -29.42 4.91 -14.47
C GLY A 426 -28.49 5.88 -15.21
N LEU A 427 -27.16 5.68 -15.19
CA LEU A 427 -26.18 6.56 -15.85
C LEU A 427 -25.00 5.77 -16.44
N ASP A 428 -24.88 5.73 -17.78
CA ASP A 428 -23.66 5.30 -18.48
C ASP A 428 -22.99 6.52 -19.11
N PHE A 429 -21.79 6.81 -18.64
CA PHE A 429 -20.98 7.94 -19.09
C PHE A 429 -19.66 7.43 -19.61
N TRP A 430 -19.31 7.76 -20.85
CA TRP A 430 -17.94 7.58 -21.34
C TRP A 430 -17.46 8.80 -22.10
N LYS A 431 -16.16 9.03 -22.02
CA LYS A 431 -15.47 10.13 -22.71
C LYS A 431 -14.14 9.66 -23.28
N VAL A 432 -13.79 10.22 -24.44
CA VAL A 432 -12.46 10.18 -25.02
C VAL A 432 -11.94 11.62 -25.02
N ALA A 433 -11.13 11.94 -24.00
CA ALA A 433 -10.45 13.22 -23.82
C ALA A 433 -11.38 14.44 -24.06
N HIS A 434 -10.92 15.36 -24.91
CA HIS A 434 -11.68 16.50 -25.39
C HIS A 434 -12.46 16.21 -26.68
N LEU A 435 -12.34 15.00 -27.25
CA LEU A 435 -12.87 14.65 -28.57
C LEU A 435 -14.35 14.29 -28.53
N ILE A 436 -14.72 13.33 -27.68
CA ILE A 436 -16.08 12.76 -27.66
C ILE A 436 -16.51 12.53 -26.21
N GLY A 437 -17.74 12.88 -25.88
CA GLY A 437 -18.39 12.52 -24.63
C GLY A 437 -19.80 12.01 -24.90
N VAL A 438 -20.16 10.89 -24.29
CA VAL A 438 -21.52 10.35 -24.36
C VAL A 438 -22.02 10.13 -22.96
N LYS A 439 -23.12 10.80 -22.61
CA LYS A 439 -23.89 10.57 -21.39
C LYS A 439 -25.21 9.94 -21.77
N ARG A 440 -25.53 8.78 -21.22
CA ARG A 440 -26.81 8.10 -21.41
C ARG A 440 -27.44 7.85 -20.05
N GLY A 441 -28.72 8.16 -19.93
CA GLY A 441 -29.53 7.76 -18.77
C GLY A 441 -30.90 7.28 -19.19
N GLU A 442 -31.83 7.17 -18.24
CA GLU A 442 -33.18 6.69 -18.52
C GLU A 442 -33.95 7.63 -19.45
N GLY A 443 -34.08 7.24 -20.72
CA GLY A 443 -34.85 7.98 -21.72
C GLY A 443 -34.15 9.21 -22.31
N TRP A 444 -32.92 9.52 -21.91
CA TRP A 444 -32.15 10.63 -22.45
C TRP A 444 -30.73 10.21 -22.87
N LYS A 445 -30.22 10.86 -23.91
CA LYS A 445 -28.88 10.65 -24.45
C LYS A 445 -28.30 11.99 -24.84
N THR A 446 -27.13 12.31 -24.31
CA THR A 446 -26.34 13.49 -24.72
C THR A 446 -25.04 13.00 -25.36
N VAL A 447 -24.78 13.45 -26.58
CA VAL A 447 -23.50 13.27 -27.27
C VAL A 447 -22.87 14.63 -27.44
N SER A 448 -21.62 14.78 -27.03
CA SER A 448 -20.82 15.98 -27.24
C SER A 448 -19.57 15.65 -28.04
N LEU A 449 -19.32 16.44 -29.07
CA LEU A 449 -18.10 16.41 -29.89
C LEU A 449 -17.31 17.69 -29.62
N LEU A 450 -15.99 17.56 -29.51
CA LEU A 450 -15.05 18.66 -29.27
C LEU A 450 -15.53 19.60 -28.15
N LYS A 451 -15.89 19.00 -27.01
CA LYS A 451 -16.42 19.67 -25.81
C LYS A 451 -17.74 20.45 -25.96
N GLY A 452 -18.53 20.15 -26.98
CA GLY A 452 -19.83 20.77 -27.19
C GLY A 452 -19.84 21.77 -28.35
N LEU A 453 -18.78 21.79 -29.17
CA LEU A 453 -18.81 22.40 -30.50
C LEU A 453 -19.97 21.83 -31.32
N VAL A 454 -20.21 20.52 -31.17
CA VAL A 454 -21.49 19.90 -31.55
C VAL A 454 -22.01 19.16 -30.33
N ARG A 455 -23.20 19.53 -29.85
CA ARG A 455 -23.89 18.82 -28.77
C ARG A 455 -25.24 18.36 -29.28
N TYR A 456 -25.48 17.07 -29.21
CA TYR A 456 -26.75 16.44 -29.52
C TYR A 456 -27.38 15.95 -28.22
N GLN A 457 -28.59 16.38 -27.91
CA GLN A 457 -29.33 15.96 -26.73
C GLN A 457 -30.69 15.40 -27.16
N SER A 458 -30.88 14.10 -27.00
CA SER A 458 -32.17 13.44 -27.23
C SER A 458 -32.80 13.08 -25.89
N ASN A 459 -34.10 13.32 -25.78
CA ASN A 459 -34.99 12.85 -24.74
C ASN A 459 -36.12 12.05 -25.41
N ARG A 460 -36.95 11.33 -24.64
CA ARG A 460 -38.01 10.45 -25.20
C ARG A 460 -38.93 11.14 -26.22
N GLU A 461 -39.14 12.45 -26.07
CA GLU A 461 -40.08 13.22 -26.89
C GLU A 461 -39.39 14.14 -27.91
N ASN A 462 -38.18 14.61 -27.63
CA ASN A 462 -37.53 15.69 -28.37
C ASN A 462 -36.03 15.44 -28.53
N ALA A 463 -35.49 15.84 -29.66
CA ALA A 463 -34.06 15.93 -29.91
C ALA A 463 -33.65 17.38 -30.17
N ASP A 464 -32.48 17.74 -29.65
CA ASP A 464 -31.83 19.04 -29.69
C ASP A 464 -30.44 18.86 -30.31
N LEU A 465 -30.07 19.75 -31.22
CA LEU A 465 -28.72 19.89 -31.73
C LEU A 465 -28.25 21.34 -31.54
N ARG A 466 -27.12 21.50 -30.85
CA ARG A 466 -26.43 22.77 -30.62
C ARG A 466 -25.09 22.74 -31.34
N VAL A 467 -24.76 23.81 -32.06
CA VAL A 467 -23.51 23.95 -32.82
C VAL A 467 -22.79 25.24 -32.40
N PHE A 468 -21.45 25.22 -32.35
CA PHE A 468 -20.55 26.35 -32.07
C PHE A 468 -20.81 27.08 -30.75
N TYR A 469 -21.34 26.39 -29.72
CA TYR A 469 -21.72 27.02 -28.44
C TYR A 469 -22.75 28.15 -28.56
N LEU A 470 -23.36 28.33 -29.74
CA LEU A 470 -24.33 29.37 -29.99
C LEU A 470 -25.66 29.04 -29.26
N PRO A 471 -26.45 30.07 -28.90
CA PRO A 471 -27.77 29.87 -28.28
C PRO A 471 -28.80 29.27 -29.25
N PHE A 472 -28.45 29.06 -30.51
CA PHE A 472 -29.32 28.45 -31.50
C PHE A 472 -29.38 26.92 -31.32
N HIS A 473 -30.59 26.38 -31.21
CA HIS A 473 -30.85 24.95 -31.06
C HIS A 473 -31.76 24.49 -32.19
N ILE A 474 -31.31 23.50 -32.96
CA ILE A 474 -32.16 22.80 -33.91
C ILE A 474 -32.91 21.75 -33.09
N ARG A 475 -34.21 21.95 -32.88
CA ARG A 475 -35.07 21.03 -32.13
C ARG A 475 -36.02 20.31 -33.07
N TRP A 476 -36.19 19.01 -32.87
CA TRP A 476 -37.23 18.23 -33.54
C TRP A 476 -37.86 17.25 -32.57
N SER A 477 -39.18 17.08 -32.67
CA SER A 477 -39.91 16.12 -31.85
C SER A 477 -39.83 14.73 -32.48
N HIS A 478 -39.73 13.69 -31.65
CA HIS A 478 -40.03 12.33 -32.04
C HIS A 478 -41.56 12.16 -32.05
N GLN A 479 -42.26 12.89 -32.93
CA GLN A 479 -43.63 12.51 -33.23
C GLN A 479 -43.57 11.13 -33.90
N ARG A 480 -44.13 10.11 -33.22
CA ARG A 480 -44.66 8.96 -33.93
C ARG A 480 -45.75 9.51 -34.83
N ASP A 481 -45.42 9.73 -36.10
CA ASP A 481 -46.41 9.88 -37.15
C ASP A 481 -47.25 8.61 -37.16
N ASN A 482 -48.39 8.68 -36.48
CA ASN A 482 -49.49 7.74 -36.63
C ASN A 482 -50.25 8.05 -37.95
N HIS A 483 -49.51 8.43 -39.00
CA HIS A 483 -50.04 8.73 -40.33
C HIS A 483 -50.21 7.48 -41.21
N SER A 484 -50.08 6.28 -40.64
CA SER A 484 -50.43 5.02 -41.32
C SER A 484 -51.89 4.56 -41.13
N LYS A 485 -52.79 5.42 -40.60
CA LYS A 485 -54.22 5.12 -40.51
C LYS A 485 -55.17 6.05 -41.28
N LEU A 486 -54.64 7.02 -42.03
CA LEU A 486 -55.45 7.94 -42.84
C LEU A 486 -55.32 7.78 -44.36
N ILE A 487 -54.45 6.88 -44.84
CA ILE A 487 -54.36 6.55 -46.29
C ILE A 487 -55.10 5.23 -46.64
N GLN A 488 -55.53 4.44 -45.66
CA GLN A 488 -56.28 3.18 -45.89
C GLN A 488 -57.81 3.32 -45.83
N LYS A 489 -58.37 4.53 -45.64
CA LYS A 489 -59.83 4.73 -45.55
C LYS A 489 -60.46 5.53 -46.70
N GLU A 490 -59.65 6.07 -47.62
CA GLU A 490 -60.13 6.73 -48.85
C GLU A 490 -60.06 5.83 -50.10
N PHE A 491 -59.58 4.60 -49.98
CA PHE A 491 -59.60 3.59 -51.07
C PHE A 491 -60.66 2.49 -50.89
N ALA A 492 -61.55 2.62 -49.91
CA ALA A 492 -62.52 1.59 -49.54
C ALA A 492 -63.98 1.89 -49.96
N ASP A 493 -64.23 2.97 -50.72
CA ASP A 493 -65.57 3.24 -51.27
C ASP A 493 -65.47 3.82 -52.69
N GLY A 494 -65.89 3.03 -53.68
CA GLY A 494 -66.23 3.52 -55.01
C GLY A 494 -65.75 2.67 -56.19
N GLY A 495 -66.61 1.77 -56.67
CA GLY A 495 -66.75 1.51 -58.11
C GLY A 495 -66.30 0.14 -58.65
N GLN A 496 -67.28 -0.78 -58.78
CA GLN A 496 -67.46 -1.80 -59.83
C GLN A 496 -66.63 -1.55 -61.12
N GLU A 497 -66.10 -2.53 -61.87
CA GLU A 497 -66.83 -3.60 -62.56
C GLU A 497 -65.84 -4.50 -63.36
N ASP A 498 -66.14 -5.80 -63.38
CA ASP A 498 -66.04 -6.73 -64.51
C ASP A 498 -64.72 -7.28 -65.11
N ARG A 499 -64.67 -8.64 -65.03
CA ARG A 499 -64.17 -9.66 -66.00
C ARG A 499 -62.67 -10.00 -66.00
N TYR A 500 -62.22 -11.24 -66.17
CA TYR A 500 -62.72 -12.62 -66.08
C TYR A 500 -61.49 -13.50 -66.46
N ILE A 501 -61.41 -14.75 -65.96
CA ILE A 501 -60.51 -15.86 -66.38
C ILE A 501 -59.05 -15.71 -65.92
N GLY A 502 -58.54 -16.46 -64.92
CA GLY A 502 -58.40 -17.93 -64.85
C GLY A 502 -56.97 -18.29 -65.31
N ASP A 503 -56.19 -19.18 -64.72
CA ASP A 503 -56.37 -20.22 -63.70
C ASP A 503 -54.95 -20.77 -63.41
N ARG A 504 -54.75 -21.42 -62.25
CA ARG A 504 -53.69 -22.44 -61.93
C ARG A 504 -52.21 -22.02 -61.80
N PHE A 505 -51.38 -22.57 -60.89
CA PHE A 505 -51.45 -23.40 -59.67
C PHE A 505 -49.97 -23.74 -59.26
N VAL A 506 -49.72 -24.03 -57.97
CA VAL A 506 -48.58 -24.80 -57.36
C VAL A 506 -47.18 -24.13 -57.30
N SER A 507 -46.66 -23.78 -56.10
CA SER A 507 -45.81 -24.55 -55.14
C SER A 507 -44.36 -24.76 -55.62
N SER A 508 -43.28 -24.71 -54.85
CA SER A 508 -42.90 -25.05 -53.45
C SER A 508 -41.54 -24.35 -53.19
N GLY A 509 -40.99 -24.09 -52.00
CA GLY A 509 -41.05 -24.77 -50.71
C GLY A 509 -39.61 -25.14 -50.29
N GLU A 510 -39.19 -24.63 -49.12
CA GLU A 510 -38.12 -25.15 -48.22
C GLU A 510 -36.66 -25.08 -48.72
N GLY A 511 -35.61 -24.89 -47.90
CA GLY A 511 -35.36 -24.80 -46.45
C GLY A 511 -33.82 -24.86 -46.28
N SER A 512 -33.14 -23.98 -45.53
CA SER A 512 -32.85 -23.96 -44.07
C SER A 512 -31.91 -25.05 -43.52
N TYR A 513 -31.10 -24.63 -42.52
CA TYR A 513 -30.32 -25.37 -41.50
C TYR A 513 -28.80 -25.54 -41.76
N GLN A 514 -27.95 -24.79 -41.03
CA GLN A 514 -27.45 -24.94 -39.64
C GLN A 514 -26.32 -25.98 -39.52
N PHE A 515 -25.14 -25.53 -39.07
CA PHE A 515 -24.73 -25.61 -37.65
C PHE A 515 -23.82 -24.42 -37.31
#